data_AF-H1LF53-F1
#
_entry.id   AF-H1LF53-F1
#
_cell.length_a   1.000
_cell.length_b   1.000
_cell.length_c   1.000
_cell.angle_alpha   90.00
_cell.angle_beta   90.00
_cell.angle_gamma   90.00
#
_symmetry.space_group_name_H-M   'P 1'
#
loop_
_entity.id
_entity.type
_entity.pdbx_description
1 polymer ?
#
loop_
_entity_poly.entity_id
_entity_poly.type
_entity_poly.pdbx_seq_one_letter_code
_entity_poly.pdbx_strand_id
1 'polypeptide(L)' 'MRVGTLHGVAATLSAKANAIISAYLVSFANFGTIGIITGSIKSISGQQGAYVAKFSMKLLVGATLASVLTGTIVGVYF' A
#
# COMPACT_ATOMS: atom_id res chain seq x y z
N MET A 1 -9.14 18.51 -0.11
CA MET A 1 -7.97 18.55 -1.00
C MET A 1 -8.49 18.45 -2.44
N ARG A 2 -8.27 19.44 -3.30
CA ARG A 2 -8.77 19.42 -4.69
C ARG A 2 -7.76 18.70 -5.58
N VAL A 3 -8.21 17.94 -6.58
CA VAL A 3 -7.31 17.23 -7.52
C VAL A 3 -6.25 18.17 -8.15
N GLY A 4 -6.60 19.44 -8.36
CA GLY A 4 -5.66 20.47 -8.83
C GLY A 4 -4.46 20.72 -7.91
N THR A 5 -4.59 20.57 -6.59
CA THR A 5 -3.46 20.76 -5.66
C THR A 5 -2.49 19.59 -5.69
N LEU A 6 -2.96 18.38 -6.00
CA LEU A 6 -2.12 17.19 -6.15
C LEU A 6 -1.29 17.24 -7.44
N HIS A 7 -1.90 17.72 -8.53
CA HIS A 7 -1.21 17.90 -9.81
C HIS A 7 -0.07 18.92 -9.70
N GLY A 8 -0.29 20.02 -8.96
CA GLY A 8 0.74 21.02 -8.67
C GLY A 8 1.92 20.45 -7.89
N VAL A 9 1.68 19.58 -6.90
CA VAL A 9 2.76 18.91 -6.15
C VAL A 9 3.51 17.91 -7.03
N ALA A 10 2.81 17.12 -7.84
CA ALA A 10 3.45 16.18 -8.76
C ALA A 10 4.38 16.88 -9.77
N ALA A 11 3.99 18.08 -10.24
CA ALA A 11 4.81 18.89 -11.14
C ALA A 11 6.11 19.44 -10.50
N THR A 12 6.20 19.49 -9.17
CA THR A 12 7.42 19.90 -8.45
C THR A 12 8.41 18.77 -8.20
N LEU A 13 8.03 17.52 -8.48
CA LEU A 13 8.86 16.35 -8.28
C LEU A 13 9.66 16.03 -9.56
N SER A 14 10.86 15.47 -9.40
CA SER A 14 11.60 14.93 -10.54
C SER A 14 10.85 13.74 -11.14
N ALA A 15 11.07 13.45 -12.43
CA ALA A 15 10.46 12.29 -13.10
C ALA A 15 10.75 10.98 -12.34
N LYS A 16 11.97 10.85 -11.81
CA LYS A 16 12.40 9.72 -10.97
C LYS A 16 11.60 9.62 -9.68
N ALA A 17 11.47 10.72 -8.94
CA ALA A 17 10.70 10.75 -7.70
C ALA A 17 9.22 10.42 -7.96
N ASN A 18 8.65 10.95 -9.03
CA ASN A 18 7.28 10.67 -9.42
C ASN A 18 7.07 9.18 -9.75
N ALA A 19 8.02 8.54 -10.43
CA ALA A 19 7.97 7.11 -10.74
C ALA A 19 8.08 6.23 -9.48
N ILE A 20 9.01 6.54 -8.57
CA ILE A 20 9.16 5.82 -7.30
C ILE A 20 7.89 5.91 -6.47
N ILE A 21 7.35 7.13 -6.30
CA ILE A 21 6.15 7.37 -5.50
C ILE A 21 4.93 6.71 -6.15
N SER A 22 4.80 6.79 -7.47
CA SER A 22 3.71 6.11 -8.20
C SER A 22 3.75 4.60 -8.00
N ALA A 23 4.92 3.98 -8.13
CA ALA A 23 5.10 2.55 -7.93
C ALA A 23 4.81 2.11 -6.48
N TYR A 24 5.21 2.92 -5.49
CA TYR A 24 4.88 2.69 -4.08
C TYR A 24 3.36 2.79 -3.82
N LEU A 25 2.70 3.83 -4.35
CA LEU A 25 1.29 4.13 -4.09
C LEU A 25 0.31 3.21 -4.81
N VAL A 26 0.74 2.44 -5.81
CA VAL A 26 -0.07 1.37 -6.41
C VAL A 26 -0.46 0.30 -5.36
N SER A 27 0.34 0.15 -4.31
CA SER A 27 0.02 -0.77 -3.22
C SER A 27 -1.08 -0.20 -2.31
N PHE A 28 -2.11 -1.00 -2.09
CA PHE A 28 -3.20 -0.70 -1.17
C PHE A 28 -2.86 -1.01 0.31
N ALA A 29 -1.59 -1.09 0.71
CA ALA A 29 -1.21 -1.43 2.09
C ALA A 29 -1.64 -0.34 3.09
N ASN A 30 -2.79 -0.52 3.75
CA ASN A 30 -3.29 0.36 4.81
C ASN A 30 -4.25 -0.39 5.74
N PHE A 31 -4.58 0.21 6.88
CA PHE A 31 -5.50 -0.39 7.87
C PHE A 31 -6.87 -0.74 7.30
N GLY A 32 -7.41 0.09 6.40
CA GLY A 32 -8.69 -0.16 5.72
C GLY A 32 -8.63 -1.43 4.86
N THR A 33 -7.59 -1.59 4.05
CA THR A 33 -7.38 -2.81 3.24
C THR A 33 -7.22 -4.05 4.11
N ILE A 34 -6.49 -3.97 5.23
CA ILE A 34 -6.39 -5.08 6.18
C ILE A 34 -7.75 -5.42 6.80
N GLY A 35 -8.55 -4.40 7.12
CA GLY A 35 -9.93 -4.56 7.59
C GLY A 35 -10.83 -5.23 6.56
N ILE A 36 -10.73 -4.83 5.29
CA ILE A 36 -11.45 -5.45 4.16
C ILE A 36 -11.05 -6.92 4.05
N ILE A 37 -9.75 -7.23 3.97
CA ILE A 37 -9.25 -8.62 3.82
C ILE A 37 -9.70 -9.48 5.01
N THR A 38 -9.51 -8.99 6.23
CA THR A 38 -9.88 -9.73 7.46
C THR A 38 -11.39 -9.94 7.54
N GLY A 39 -12.18 -8.92 7.19
CA GLY A 39 -13.65 -8.98 7.14
C GLY A 39 -14.16 -9.96 6.09
N SER A 40 -13.60 -9.93 4.88
CA SER A 40 -13.93 -10.87 3.80
C SER A 40 -13.61 -12.31 4.21
N ILE A 41 -12.43 -12.57 4.78
CA ILE A 41 -12.07 -13.93 5.23
C ILE A 41 -12.99 -14.39 6.37
N LYS A 42 -13.29 -13.50 7.34
CA LYS A 42 -14.20 -13.81 8.44
C LYS A 42 -15.62 -14.13 7.95
N SER A 43 -16.09 -13.49 6.87
CA SER A 43 -17.40 -13.77 6.26
C SER A 43 -17.48 -15.16 5.63
N ILE A 44 -16.36 -15.71 5.16
CA ILE A 44 -16.26 -17.06 4.61
C ILE A 44 -16.06 -18.08 5.73
N SER A 45 -15.18 -17.78 6.70
CA SER A 45 -14.98 -18.59 7.90
C SER A 45 -14.48 -17.76 9.09
N GLY A 46 -15.21 -17.87 10.20
CA GLY A 46 -14.88 -17.19 11.45
C GLY A 46 -13.52 -17.63 12.04
N GLN A 47 -13.15 -18.91 11.92
CA GLN A 47 -11.90 -19.44 12.46
C GLN A 47 -10.68 -18.87 11.72
N GLN A 48 -10.70 -18.93 10.38
CA GLN A 48 -9.64 -18.40 9.53
C GLN A 48 -9.57 -16.87 9.64
N GLY A 49 -10.73 -16.20 9.73
CA GLY A 49 -10.79 -14.76 9.95
C GLY A 49 -10.12 -14.34 11.27
N ALA A 50 -10.39 -15.05 12.36
CA ALA A 50 -9.74 -14.79 13.65
C ALA A 50 -8.23 -15.07 13.61
N TYR A 51 -7.81 -16.12 12.91
CA TYR A 51 -6.39 -16.41 12.71
C TYR A 51 -5.69 -15.28 11.94
N VAL A 52 -6.24 -14.83 10.81
CA VAL A 52 -5.66 -13.75 10.01
C VAL A 52 -5.66 -12.41 10.77
N ALA A 53 -6.73 -12.11 11.52
CA ALA A 53 -6.81 -10.91 12.34
C ALA A 53 -5.65 -10.79 13.34
N LYS A 54 -5.20 -11.90 13.93
CA LYS A 54 -4.05 -11.95 14.86
C LYS A 54 -2.74 -11.49 14.21
N PHE A 55 -2.61 -11.66 12.89
CA PHE A 55 -1.41 -11.29 12.13
C PHE A 55 -1.57 -10.00 11.32
N SER A 56 -2.71 -9.32 11.43
CA SER A 56 -3.05 -8.07 10.71
C SER A 56 -1.92 -7.02 10.72
N MET A 57 -1.29 -6.77 11.87
CA MET A 57 -0.18 -5.83 11.96
C MET A 57 1.07 -6.31 11.21
N LYS A 58 1.38 -7.61 11.25
CA LYS A 58 2.49 -8.18 10.49
C LYS A 58 2.20 -8.15 8.99
N LEU A 59 0.95 -8.39 8.60
CA LEU A 59 0.50 -8.26 7.20
C LEU A 59 0.63 -6.82 6.71
N LEU A 60 0.25 -5.84 7.52
CA LEU A 60 0.41 -4.42 7.17
C LEU A 60 1.89 -4.07 6.97
N VAL A 61 2.76 -4.41 7.93
CA VAL A 61 4.19 -4.13 7.82
C VAL A 61 4.80 -4.86 6.62
N GLY A 62 4.48 -6.14 6.42
CA GLY A 62 4.97 -6.91 5.26
C GLY A 62 4.55 -6.30 3.93
N ALA A 63 3.29 -5.88 3.81
CA ALA A 63 2.77 -5.22 2.61
C ALA A 63 3.44 -3.86 2.38
N THR A 64 3.63 -3.05 3.43
CA THR A 64 4.36 -1.78 3.33
C THR A 64 5.80 -1.99 2.89
N LEU A 65 6.52 -2.96 3.47
CA LEU A 65 7.89 -3.29 3.08
C LEU A 65 7.99 -3.75 1.63
N ALA A 66 7.06 -4.59 1.16
CA ALA A 66 6.98 -4.98 -0.25
C ALA A 66 6.77 -3.77 -1.18
N SER A 67 5.99 -2.78 -0.73
CA SER A 67 5.74 -1.54 -1.48
C SER A 67 7.00 -0.67 -1.54
N VAL A 68 7.72 -0.54 -0.42
CA VAL A 68 9.01 0.17 -0.36
C VAL A 68 10.05 -0.51 -1.25
N LEU A 69 10.12 -1.84 -1.22
CA LEU A 69 11.01 -2.61 -2.10
C LEU A 69 10.69 -2.35 -3.57
N THR A 70 9.41 -2.34 -3.94
CA THR A 70 8.96 -2.01 -5.31
C THR A 70 9.41 -0.61 -5.73
N GLY A 71 9.17 0.40 -4.89
CA GLY A 71 9.66 1.76 -5.13
C GLY A 71 11.18 1.86 -5.23
N THR A 72 11.90 1.05 -4.45
CA THR A 72 13.37 0.98 -4.47
C THR A 72 13.88 0.39 -5.78
N ILE A 73 13.29 -0.72 -6.25
CA ILE A 73 13.61 -1.34 -7.52
C ILE A 73 13.40 -0.33 -8.66
N VAL A 74 12.24 0.35 -8.68
CA VAL A 74 11.99 1.41 -9.65
C VAL A 74 13.06 2.50 -9.54
N GLY A 75 13.40 2.97 -8.34
CA GLY A 75 14.43 3.99 -8.17
C GLY A 75 15.84 3.58 -8.60
N VAL A 76 16.17 2.29 -8.56
CA VAL A 76 17.48 1.76 -9.02
C VAL A 76 17.53 1.65 -10.55
N TYR A 77 16.43 1.27 -11.19
CA TYR A 77 16.35 1.01 -12.63
C TYR A 77 15.69 2.13 -13.47
N PHE A 78 15.27 3.22 -12.82
CA PHE A 78 14.77 4.44 -13.47
C PHE A 78 15.93 5.36 -13.88
#